data_AF-A0A2X4X042-F1
#
_entry.id   AF-A0A2X4X042-F1
#
_cell.length_a   1.000
_cell.length_b   1.000
_cell.length_c   1.000
_cell.angle_alpha   90.00
_cell.angle_beta   90.00
_cell.angle_gamma   90.00
#
_symmetry.space_group_name_H-M   'P 1'
#
loop_
_entity.id
_entity.type
_entity.pdbx_description
1 polymer ?
#
loop_
_entity_poly.entity_id
_entity_poly.type
_entity_poly.pdbx_seq_one_letter_code
_entity_poly.pdbx_strand_id
1 'polypeptide(L)'
;MTVTLDGCRQTHAAGSRLRLAPGESICLTPGIYHSFWGEEGFGDVLVGEVSTVNDDDNDNRFLTPLSRFGQITEDQPPQWLLCNEYSRFID
;
A
#
# COMPACT_ATOMS: atom_id res chain seq x y z
N MET A 1 13.76 -14.01 -4.72
CA MET A 1 12.65 -13.17 -5.22
C MET A 1 13.18 -12.38 -6.41
N THR A 2 12.42 -12.30 -7.50
CA THR A 2 12.82 -11.52 -8.68
C THR A 2 11.84 -10.37 -8.86
N VAL A 3 12.36 -9.16 -9.01
CA VAL A 3 11.60 -7.91 -9.15
C VAL A 3 12.22 -7.05 -10.24
N THR A 4 11.48 -6.04 -10.67
CA THR A 4 11.96 -5.01 -11.60
C THR A 4 11.95 -3.68 -10.87
N LEU A 5 13.11 -3.03 -10.78
CA LEU A 5 13.25 -1.66 -10.27
C LEU A 5 13.54 -0.75 -11.46
N ASP A 6 12.66 0.20 -11.75
CA ASP A 6 12.82 1.17 -12.86
C ASP A 6 13.22 0.52 -14.21
N GLY A 7 12.62 -0.64 -14.52
CA GLY A 7 12.91 -1.42 -15.74
C GLY A 7 14.11 -2.38 -15.64
N CYS A 8 14.89 -2.33 -14.55
CA CYS A 8 16.01 -3.23 -14.29
C CYS A 8 15.56 -4.49 -13.52
N ARG A 9 15.68 -5.67 -14.13
CA ARG A 9 15.35 -6.95 -13.49
C ARG A 9 16.47 -7.40 -12.56
N GLN A 10 16.13 -7.66 -11.31
CA GLN A 10 17.08 -8.05 -10.26
C GLN A 10 16.56 -9.26 -9.48
N THR A 11 17.48 -10.08 -8.94
CA THR A 11 17.14 -11.21 -8.08
C THR A 11 17.79 -11.03 -6.71
N HIS A 12 16.96 -11.12 -5.68
CA HIS A 12 17.31 -10.90 -4.27
C HIS A 12 16.97 -12.13 -3.43
N ALA A 13 17.55 -12.25 -2.24
CA ALA A 13 17.18 -13.28 -1.27
C ALA A 13 15.73 -13.10 -0.78
N ALA A 14 15.14 -14.14 -0.20
CA ALA A 14 13.85 -14.01 0.45
C ALA A 14 13.95 -13.08 1.67
N GLY A 15 13.00 -12.16 1.84
CA GLY A 15 13.00 -11.20 2.95
C GLY A 15 13.99 -10.04 2.81
N SER A 16 14.65 -9.88 1.65
CA SER A 16 15.50 -8.72 1.38
C SER A 16 14.73 -7.41 1.53
N ARG A 17 15.38 -6.41 2.13
CA ARG A 17 14.89 -5.03 2.23
C ARG A 17 15.56 -4.20 1.15
N LEU A 18 14.77 -3.54 0.33
CA LEU A 18 15.24 -2.66 -0.75
C LEU A 18 14.86 -1.23 -0.39
N ARG A 19 15.82 -0.31 -0.46
CA ARG A 19 15.56 1.12 -0.28
C ARG A 19 15.25 1.73 -1.65
N LEU A 20 14.15 2.48 -1.74
CA LEU A 20 13.83 3.30 -2.90
C LEU A 20 14.12 4.76 -2.54
N ALA A 21 15.00 5.39 -3.30
CA ALA A 21 15.26 6.83 -3.23
C ALA A 21 14.15 7.61 -3.98
N PRO A 22 14.02 8.92 -3.75
CA PRO A 22 13.10 9.75 -4.50
C PRO A 22 13.32 9.60 -6.03
N GLY A 23 12.26 9.22 -6.74
CA GLY A 23 12.29 8.96 -8.18
C GLY A 23 12.40 7.49 -8.58
N GLU A 24 12.70 6.59 -7.65
CA GLU A 24 12.76 5.15 -7.91
C GLU A 24 11.41 4.45 -7.70
N SER A 25 11.18 3.38 -8.43
CA SER A 25 9.96 2.57 -8.38
C SER A 25 10.27 1.08 -8.45
N ILE A 26 9.38 0.27 -7.85
CA ILE A 26 9.46 -1.19 -7.89
C ILE A 26 8.15 -1.78 -8.42
N CYS A 27 8.25 -2.75 -9.33
CA CYS A 27 7.10 -3.51 -9.80
C CYS A 27 6.88 -4.74 -8.91
N LEU A 28 5.74 -4.78 -8.22
CA LEU A 28 5.28 -5.89 -7.41
C LEU A 28 4.19 -6.65 -8.15
N THR A 29 4.48 -7.87 -8.59
CA THR A 29 3.49 -8.74 -9.25
C THR A 29 2.61 -9.47 -8.23
N PRO A 30 1.39 -9.89 -8.61
CA PRO A 30 0.51 -10.66 -7.72
C PRO A 30 1.21 -11.86 -7.05
N GLY A 31 0.90 -12.08 -5.77
CA GLY A 31 1.48 -13.16 -4.96
C GLY A 31 2.82 -12.85 -4.28
N ILE A 32 3.42 -11.67 -4.54
CA ILE A 32 4.62 -11.22 -3.84
C ILE A 32 4.24 -10.52 -2.54
N TYR A 33 4.69 -11.08 -1.41
CA TYR A 33 4.63 -10.40 -0.12
C TYR A 33 5.48 -9.13 -0.11
N HIS A 34 4.90 -8.05 0.39
CA HIS A 34 5.58 -6.77 0.53
C HIS A 34 5.11 -6.02 1.79
N SER A 35 6.00 -5.21 2.32
CA SER A 35 5.78 -4.28 3.44
C SER A 35 6.74 -3.11 3.23
N PHE A 36 6.29 -1.89 3.53
CA PHE A 36 7.05 -0.67 3.30
C PHE A 36 6.81 0.34 4.42
N TRP A 37 7.77 1.24 4.62
CA TRP A 37 7.75 2.28 5.63
C TRP A 37 8.69 3.42 5.22
N GLY A 38 8.46 4.63 5.73
CA GLY A 38 9.43 5.72 5.66
C GLY A 38 10.63 5.40 6.56
N GLU A 39 11.85 5.53 6.03
CA GLU A 39 13.05 5.18 6.79
C GLU A 39 13.28 6.16 7.95
N GLU A 40 13.51 5.62 9.15
CA GLU A 40 13.69 6.40 10.37
C GLU A 40 14.83 7.41 10.21
N GLY A 41 14.56 8.68 10.55
CA GLY A 41 15.54 9.76 10.46
C GLY A 41 15.62 10.45 9.09
N PHE A 42 14.87 10.01 8.08
CA PHE A 42 14.89 10.62 6.73
C PHE A 42 13.63 11.44 6.38
N GLY A 43 12.71 11.58 7.32
CA GLY A 43 11.46 12.32 7.14
C GLY A 43 10.38 11.53 6.42
N ASP A 44 9.28 12.21 6.09
CA ASP A 44 8.11 11.60 5.47
C ASP A 44 8.37 11.24 4.00
N VAL A 45 7.68 10.19 3.53
CA VAL A 45 7.75 9.74 2.14
C VAL A 45 6.39 9.93 1.48
N LEU A 46 6.38 10.60 0.32
CA LEU A 46 5.23 10.61 -0.57
C LEU A 46 5.28 9.36 -1.46
N VAL A 47 4.33 8.45 -1.29
CA VAL A 47 4.24 7.21 -2.08
C VAL A 47 3.21 7.39 -3.19
N GLY A 48 3.61 7.09 -4.43
CA GLY A 48 2.70 6.96 -5.56
C GLY A 48 2.50 5.50 -5.93
N GLU A 49 1.26 5.10 -6.17
CA GLU A 49 0.93 3.78 -6.72
C GLU A 49 0.33 3.94 -8.11
N VAL A 50 0.84 3.16 -9.07
CA VAL A 50 0.21 2.95 -10.36
C VAL A 50 0.06 1.45 -10.53
N SER A 51 -1.18 0.98 -10.56
CA SER A 51 -1.52 -0.44 -10.57
C SER A 51 -2.57 -0.74 -11.64
N THR A 52 -2.95 -2.01 -11.75
CA THR A 52 -4.20 -2.40 -12.42
C THR A 52 -5.40 -1.89 -11.61
N VAL A 53 -6.61 -2.42 -11.85
CA VAL A 53 -7.74 -2.11 -10.96
C VAL A 53 -7.40 -2.52 -9.52
N ASN A 54 -7.64 -1.61 -8.58
CA ASN A 54 -7.55 -1.87 -7.15
C ASN A 54 -8.91 -2.37 -6.64
N ASP A 55 -8.91 -3.45 -5.85
CA ASP A 55 -10.08 -3.98 -5.13
C ASP A 55 -9.68 -4.27 -3.68
N ASP A 56 -9.75 -3.23 -2.85
CA ASP A 56 -9.36 -3.33 -1.44
C ASP A 56 -10.25 -4.28 -0.61
N ASP A 57 -11.46 -4.59 -1.09
CA ASP A 57 -12.43 -5.47 -0.40
C ASP A 57 -12.06 -6.95 -0.53
N ASN A 58 -11.43 -7.35 -1.65
CA ASN A 58 -11.20 -8.77 -1.95
C ASN A 58 -9.75 -9.14 -2.28
N ASP A 59 -8.93 -8.22 -2.76
CA ASP A 59 -7.61 -8.56 -3.33
C ASP A 59 -6.44 -8.41 -2.33
N ASN A 60 -6.76 -8.23 -1.05
CA ASN A 60 -5.77 -8.09 0.02
C ASN A 60 -5.64 -9.37 0.86
N ARG A 61 -4.52 -10.09 0.77
CA ARG A 61 -4.18 -11.21 1.67
C ARG A 61 -3.03 -10.83 2.61
N PHE A 62 -3.38 -10.37 3.81
CA PHE A 62 -2.41 -10.08 4.87
C PHE A 62 -1.80 -11.36 5.44
N LEU A 63 -0.49 -11.31 5.77
CA LEU A 63 0.21 -12.46 6.38
C LEU A 63 -0.36 -12.80 7.76
N THR A 64 -0.56 -11.77 8.57
CA THR A 64 -1.28 -11.85 9.84
C THR A 64 -2.72 -11.40 9.59
N PRO A 65 -3.75 -12.16 10.02
CA PRO A 65 -5.14 -11.76 9.84
C PRO A 65 -5.40 -10.37 10.46
N LEU A 66 -5.89 -9.44 9.64
CA LEU A 66 -6.23 -8.08 10.04
C LEU A 66 -7.32 -7.51 9.13
N SER A 67 -8.05 -6.52 9.63
CA SER A 67 -9.03 -5.77 8.83
C SER A 67 -8.32 -4.71 7.99
N ARG A 68 -8.65 -4.63 6.70
CA ARG A 68 -8.14 -3.58 5.78
C ARG A 68 -8.59 -2.19 6.19
N PHE A 69 -9.82 -2.08 6.71
CA PHE A 69 -10.44 -0.83 7.16
C PHE A 69 -10.59 -0.82 8.67
N GLY A 70 -10.28 0.33 9.29
CA GLY A 70 -10.48 0.56 10.71
C GLY A 70 -11.95 0.89 11.03
N GLN A 71 -12.37 0.65 12.27
CA GLN A 71 -13.63 1.17 12.79
C GLN A 71 -13.46 2.62 13.22
N ILE A 72 -14.50 3.44 13.00
CA ILE A 72 -14.52 4.86 13.36
C ILE A 72 -15.56 5.07 14.47
N THR A 73 -15.17 5.85 15.47
CA THR A 73 -16.10 6.36 16.48
C THR A 73 -16.57 7.73 16.01
N GLU A 74 -17.86 7.86 15.71
CA GLU A 74 -18.48 9.10 15.22
C GLU A 74 -18.69 10.10 16.38
N ASP A 75 -17.61 10.68 16.88
CA ASP A 75 -17.61 11.64 17.99
C ASP A 75 -17.95 13.07 17.55
N GLN A 76 -17.90 13.36 16.24
CA GLN A 76 -18.29 14.61 15.62
C GLN A 76 -18.71 14.42 14.15
N PRO A 77 -19.42 15.39 13.53
CA PRO A 77 -19.74 15.31 12.10
C PRO A 77 -18.49 15.25 11.20
N PRO A 78 -18.50 14.46 10.10
CA PRO A 78 -17.34 14.33 9.23
C PRO A 78 -17.08 15.60 8.43
N GLN A 79 -15.81 16.04 8.38
CA GLN A 79 -15.38 17.14 7.51
C GLN A 79 -15.25 16.68 6.04
N TRP A 80 -14.85 15.42 5.84
CA TRP A 80 -14.73 14.75 4.54
C TRP A 80 -15.19 13.30 4.65
N LEU A 81 -15.64 12.73 3.55
CA LEU A 81 -16.04 11.33 3.47
C LEU A 81 -14.87 10.45 3.04
N LEU A 82 -14.74 9.27 3.64
CA LEU A 82 -13.80 8.23 3.21
C LEU A 82 -14.37 7.44 2.02
N CYS A 83 -13.48 6.87 1.21
CA CYS A 83 -13.85 6.17 -0.02
C CYS A 83 -14.78 4.97 0.20
N ASN A 84 -14.74 4.35 1.37
CA ASN A 84 -15.52 3.17 1.73
C ASN A 84 -16.85 3.51 2.45
N GLU A 85 -17.25 4.78 2.53
CA GLU A 85 -18.41 5.21 3.33
C GLU A 85 -19.48 5.97 2.55
N TYR A 86 -19.30 6.20 1.24
CA TYR A 86 -20.26 6.99 0.43
C TYR A 86 -21.70 6.50 0.49
N SER A 87 -21.93 5.18 0.54
CA SER A 87 -23.27 4.59 0.61
C SER A 87 -24.06 4.94 1.86
N ARG A 88 -23.40 5.49 2.90
CA ARG A 88 -24.07 6.00 4.11
C ARG A 88 -24.55 7.44 3.97
N PHE A 89 -24.03 8.19 3.01
CA PHE A 89 -24.19 9.64 2.92
C PHE A 89 -24.79 10.13 1.59
N ILE A 90 -24.81 9.28 0.55
CA ILE A 90 -25.20 9.65 -0.81
C ILE A 90 -26.18 8.59 -1.35
N ASP A 91 -27.29 9.05 -1.94
CA ASP A 91 -28.29 8.22 -2.65
C ASP A 91 -27.85 7.88 -4.08
#